data_AF-A0A523R5Q8-F1
#
_entry.id   AF-A0A523R5Q8-F1
#
_cell.length_a   1.000
_cell.length_b   1.000
_cell.length_c   1.000
_cell.angle_alpha   90.00
_cell.angle_beta   90.00
_cell.angle_gamma   90.00
#
_symmetry.space_group_name_H-M   'P 1'
#
loop_
_entity.id
_entity.type
_entity.pdbx_description
1 polymer ?
#
loop_
_entity_poly.entity_id
_entity_poly.type
_entity_poly.pdbx_seq_one_letter_code
_entity_poly.pdbx_strand_id
1 'polypeptide(L)'
;MAINLGKDPNILILISFAEVLFILVPSLIAAKIEKKSLVDELKEMGFQRKPTTLKKMLLKVSFGLLIGTVFFFVSGFILSFFVNFLVQILFGALFVEEGINNAISTTPLNPTIIQLIILIAIQIIIVAPCEESFFRGFVLRKSYKKMKLLYSIIFSSFIFSIYHVPPFFVPLSTIFTFFGYYFVFGIFLSLTFILFKNSLLPSSIAHFTLNILILLF
;
A
#
# COMPACT_ATOMS: atom_id res chain seq x y z
N MET A 1 -23.42 -1.86 7.03
CA MET A 1 -22.82 -3.07 7.65
C MET A 1 -21.36 -3.08 7.25
N ALA A 2 -20.44 -3.01 8.20
CA ALA A 2 -19.01 -3.00 7.92
C ALA A 2 -18.56 -4.34 7.33
N ILE A 3 -17.74 -4.30 6.28
CA ILE A 3 -17.09 -5.49 5.74
C ILE A 3 -15.95 -5.86 6.70
N ASN A 4 -16.02 -7.04 7.30
CA ASN A 4 -14.98 -7.52 8.21
C ASN A 4 -14.28 -8.75 7.60
N LEU A 5 -13.23 -8.49 6.82
CA LEU A 5 -12.40 -9.53 6.21
C LEU A 5 -11.54 -10.25 7.26
N GLY A 6 -11.17 -9.56 8.34
CA GLY A 6 -10.39 -10.10 9.45
C GLY A 6 -11.15 -11.08 10.34
N LYS A 7 -12.49 -11.18 10.23
CA LYS A 7 -13.31 -12.08 11.06
C LYS A 7 -12.94 -13.55 10.87
N ASP A 8 -12.59 -13.95 9.65
CA ASP A 8 -12.07 -15.28 9.34
C ASP A 8 -10.67 -15.14 8.71
N PRO A 9 -9.60 -15.45 9.47
CA PRO A 9 -8.24 -15.38 8.96
C PRO A 9 -8.00 -16.22 7.70
N ASN A 10 -8.74 -17.31 7.47
CA ASN A 10 -8.59 -18.12 6.26
C ASN A 10 -9.15 -17.40 5.03
N ILE A 11 -10.26 -16.68 5.18
CA ILE A 11 -10.82 -15.83 4.11
C ILE A 11 -9.86 -14.69 3.81
N LEU A 12 -9.30 -14.04 4.84
CA LEU A 12 -8.30 -12.98 4.65
C LEU A 12 -7.07 -13.50 3.90
N ILE A 13 -6.54 -14.67 4.29
CA ILE A 13 -5.44 -15.35 3.60
C ILE A 13 -5.79 -15.56 2.13
N LEU A 14 -6.95 -16.16 1.83
CA LEU A 14 -7.37 -16.47 0.47
C LEU A 14 -7.51 -15.20 -0.39
N ILE A 15 -8.17 -14.17 0.13
CA ILE A 15 -8.39 -12.91 -0.60
C ILE A 15 -7.07 -12.17 -0.82
N SER A 16 -6.11 -12.26 0.10
CA SER A 16 -4.79 -11.61 -0.07
C SER A 16 -4.02 -12.14 -1.29
N PHE A 17 -4.32 -13.33 -1.81
CA PHE A 17 -3.75 -13.80 -3.08
C PHE A 17 -4.31 -13.05 -4.30
N ALA A 18 -5.48 -12.41 -4.18
CA ALA A 18 -6.06 -11.60 -5.26
C ALA A 18 -5.21 -10.36 -5.56
N GLU A 19 -4.34 -9.92 -4.65
CA GLU A 19 -3.38 -8.83 -4.87
C GLU A 19 -2.46 -9.07 -6.07
N VAL A 20 -2.24 -10.33 -6.47
CA VAL A 20 -1.48 -10.65 -7.70
C VAL A 20 -2.12 -10.01 -8.95
N LEU A 21 -3.43 -9.75 -8.93
CA LEU A 21 -4.13 -9.05 -10.00
C LEU A 21 -3.62 -7.62 -10.22
N PHE A 22 -3.04 -6.96 -9.21
CA PHE A 22 -2.39 -5.65 -9.37
C PHE A 22 -1.16 -5.68 -10.25
N ILE A 23 -0.55 -6.85 -10.45
CA ILE A 23 0.50 -7.02 -11.42
C ILE A 23 -0.12 -7.44 -12.76
N LEU A 24 -0.93 -8.49 -12.75
CA LEU A 24 -1.39 -9.15 -13.97
C LEU A 24 -2.33 -8.29 -14.81
N VAL A 25 -3.38 -7.74 -14.21
CA VAL A 25 -4.43 -7.00 -14.94
C VAL A 25 -3.87 -5.74 -15.64
N PRO A 26 -3.20 -4.81 -14.94
CA PRO A 26 -2.72 -3.59 -15.58
C PRO A 26 -1.60 -3.85 -16.58
N SER A 27 -0.73 -4.85 -16.34
CA SER A 27 0.33 -5.20 -17.29
C SER A 27 -0.25 -5.83 -18.57
N LEU A 28 -1.26 -6.70 -18.48
CA LEU A 28 -1.95 -7.26 -19.64
C LEU A 28 -2.67 -6.19 -20.46
N ILE A 29 -3.40 -5.30 -19.79
CA ILE A 29 -4.10 -4.18 -20.45
C ILE A 29 -3.09 -3.25 -21.14
N ALA A 30 -2.04 -2.83 -20.43
CA ALA A 30 -1.03 -1.95 -20.99
C ALA A 30 -0.26 -2.59 -22.14
N ALA A 31 0.12 -3.87 -22.02
CA ALA A 31 0.80 -4.61 -23.09
C ALA A 31 -0.04 -4.61 -24.38
N LYS A 32 -1.35 -4.82 -24.26
CA LYS A 32 -2.28 -4.79 -25.40
C LYS A 32 -2.42 -3.38 -26.00
N ILE A 33 -2.55 -2.35 -25.17
CA ILE A 33 -2.72 -0.95 -25.63
C ILE A 33 -1.43 -0.41 -26.26
N GLU A 34 -0.28 -0.64 -25.63
CA GLU A 34 1.03 -0.14 -26.06
C GLU A 34 1.69 -1.04 -27.11
N LYS A 35 1.07 -2.18 -27.46
CA LYS A 35 1.60 -3.19 -28.39
C LYS A 35 2.99 -3.68 -27.98
N LYS A 36 3.20 -3.90 -26.68
CA LYS A 36 4.44 -4.41 -26.08
C LYS A 36 4.24 -5.82 -25.54
N SER A 37 5.33 -6.54 -25.30
CA SER A 37 5.25 -7.82 -24.60
C SER A 37 4.91 -7.62 -23.12
N LEU A 38 4.23 -8.59 -22.52
CA LEU A 38 3.96 -8.59 -21.07
C LEU A 38 5.25 -8.50 -20.25
N VAL A 39 6.32 -9.15 -20.73
CA VAL A 39 7.64 -9.13 -20.07
C VAL A 39 8.22 -7.73 -20.03
N ASP A 40 8.03 -6.93 -21.09
CA ASP A 40 8.52 -5.56 -21.12
C ASP A 40 7.73 -4.67 -20.15
N GLU A 41 6.41 -4.86 -20.05
CA GLU A 41 5.59 -4.18 -19.05
C GLU A 41 6.01 -4.54 -17.62
N LEU A 42 6.25 -5.83 -17.32
CA LEU A 42 6.73 -6.24 -15.99
C LEU A 42 8.12 -5.64 -15.67
N LYS A 43 9.03 -5.55 -16.65
CA LYS A 43 10.30 -4.85 -16.48
C LYS A 43 10.11 -3.35 -16.22
N GLU A 44 9.16 -2.72 -16.92
CA GLU A 44 8.78 -1.33 -16.67
C GLU A 44 8.15 -1.13 -15.28
N MET A 45 7.41 -2.12 -14.77
CA MET A 45 6.88 -2.08 -13.39
C MET A 45 7.98 -2.23 -12.33
N GLY A 46 9.15 -2.75 -12.68
CA GLY A 46 10.30 -2.82 -11.77
C GLY A 46 10.81 -4.23 -11.50
N PHE A 47 10.25 -5.27 -12.14
CA PHE A 47 10.71 -6.67 -12.04
C PHE A 47 12.03 -6.95 -12.78
N GLN A 48 12.82 -5.92 -13.06
CA GLN A 48 14.13 -6.07 -13.69
C GLN A 48 15.18 -6.50 -12.66
N ARG A 49 15.84 -7.65 -12.89
CA ARG A 49 17.08 -8.01 -12.20
C ARG A 49 18.21 -7.13 -12.73
N LYS A 50 18.45 -6.00 -12.08
CA LYS A 50 19.73 -5.30 -12.24
C LYS A 50 20.77 -6.01 -11.38
N PRO A 51 21.99 -6.29 -11.89
CA PRO A 51 23.05 -6.81 -11.05
C PRO A 51 23.32 -5.82 -9.91
N THR A 52 23.13 -6.27 -8.67
CA THR A 52 23.40 -5.48 -7.47
C THR A 52 24.38 -6.25 -6.60
N THR A 53 25.40 -5.56 -6.10
CA THR A 53 26.31 -6.11 -5.10
C THR A 53 25.55 -6.39 -3.80
N LEU A 54 25.91 -7.46 -3.09
CA LEU A 54 25.33 -7.81 -1.77
C LEU A 54 25.26 -6.61 -0.82
N LYS A 55 26.32 -5.79 -0.74
CA LYS A 55 26.35 -4.57 0.07
C LYS A 55 25.22 -3.57 -0.25
N LYS A 56 24.93 -3.35 -1.54
CA LYS A 56 23.84 -2.45 -1.99
C LYS A 56 22.47 -3.04 -1.69
N MET A 57 22.34 -4.37 -1.82
CA MET A 57 21.10 -5.07 -1.46
C MET A 57 20.83 -4.95 0.05
N LEU A 58 21.83 -5.26 0.88
CA LEU A 58 21.72 -5.12 2.34
C LEU A 58 21.37 -3.68 2.74
N LEU A 59 22.03 -2.68 2.15
CA LEU A 59 21.71 -1.27 2.41
C LEU A 59 20.24 -0.97 2.10
N LYS A 60 19.74 -1.39 0.93
CA LYS A 60 18.33 -1.21 0.54
C LYS A 60 17.37 -1.88 1.52
N VAL A 61 17.70 -3.08 1.97
CA VAL A 61 16.90 -3.83 2.95
C VAL A 61 16.88 -3.10 4.28
N SER A 62 18.04 -2.74 4.82
CA SER A 62 18.15 -2.03 6.10
C SER A 62 17.43 -0.69 6.08
N PHE A 63 17.52 0.07 4.98
CA PHE A 63 16.77 1.31 4.85
C PHE A 63 15.26 1.09 4.74
N GLY A 64 14.82 0.09 3.99
CA GLY A 64 13.40 -0.27 3.93
C GLY A 64 12.84 -0.62 5.32
N LEU A 65 13.55 -1.46 6.07
CA LEU A 65 13.18 -1.82 7.44
C LEU A 65 13.12 -0.57 8.34
N LEU A 66 14.17 0.26 8.31
CA LEU A 66 14.22 1.49 9.10
C LEU A 66 13.06 2.43 8.77
N ILE A 67 12.77 2.66 7.49
CA ILE A 67 11.68 3.53 7.05
C ILE A 67 10.34 2.96 7.52
N GLY A 68 10.10 1.66 7.34
CA GLY A 68 8.86 1.01 7.78
C GLY A 68 8.66 1.10 9.29
N THR A 69 9.71 0.86 10.08
CA THR A 69 9.67 0.98 11.54
C THR A 69 9.44 2.42 12.00
N VAL A 70 10.17 3.39 11.44
CA VAL A 70 9.94 4.81 11.74
C VAL A 70 8.51 5.20 11.41
N PHE A 71 8.00 4.76 10.26
CA PHE A 71 6.66 5.07 9.85
C PHE A 71 5.61 4.41 10.75
N PHE A 72 5.84 3.21 11.28
CA PHE A 72 4.97 2.59 12.29
C PHE A 72 4.85 3.45 13.56
N PHE A 73 5.93 4.03 14.06
CA PHE A 73 5.85 4.91 15.24
C PHE A 73 5.16 6.25 14.94
N VAL A 74 5.27 6.75 13.71
CA VAL A 74 4.66 8.04 13.30
C VAL A 74 3.23 7.86 12.79
N SER A 75 2.82 6.67 12.36
CA SER A 75 1.52 6.39 11.74
C SER A 75 0.37 6.71 12.69
N GLY A 76 0.49 6.40 13.97
CA GLY A 76 -0.51 6.74 14.99
C GLY A 76 -0.71 8.25 15.15
N PHE A 77 0.38 9.03 15.08
CA PHE A 77 0.31 10.49 15.09
C PHE A 77 -0.37 11.03 13.84
N ILE A 78 0.00 10.51 12.65
CA ILE A 78 -0.62 10.91 11.38
C ILE A 78 -2.12 10.59 11.40
N LEU A 79 -2.49 9.38 11.82
CA LEU A 79 -3.87 8.95 11.92
C LEU A 79 -4.65 9.86 12.87
N SER A 80 -4.14 10.10 14.08
CA SER A 80 -4.78 10.99 15.05
C SER A 80 -4.91 12.43 14.52
N PHE A 81 -3.92 12.93 13.80
CA PHE A 81 -3.99 14.25 13.18
C PHE A 81 -5.11 14.35 12.14
N PHE A 82 -5.24 13.37 11.25
CA PHE A 82 -6.32 13.42 10.26
C PHE A 82 -7.69 13.16 10.89
N VAL A 83 -7.82 12.15 11.75
CA VAL A 83 -9.09 11.74 12.32
C VAL A 83 -9.58 12.74 13.37
N ASN A 84 -8.79 12.96 14.42
CA ASN A 84 -9.23 13.72 15.60
C ASN A 84 -9.06 15.23 15.44
N PHE A 85 -8.10 15.67 14.64
CA PHE A 85 -7.88 17.10 14.40
C PHE A 85 -8.59 17.58 13.14
N LEU A 86 -8.32 17.02 11.95
CA LEU A 86 -8.95 17.55 10.73
C LEU A 86 -10.43 17.15 10.59
N VAL A 87 -10.73 15.86 10.58
CA VAL A 87 -12.07 15.36 10.23
C VAL A 87 -13.05 15.63 11.35
N GLN A 88 -12.69 15.38 12.61
CA GLN A 88 -13.56 15.64 13.75
C GLN A 88 -13.89 17.14 13.90
N ILE A 89 -12.94 18.05 13.64
CA ILE A 89 -13.23 19.51 13.69
C ILE A 89 -14.16 19.92 12.54
N LEU A 90 -13.94 19.39 11.34
CA LEU A 90 -14.73 19.78 10.15
C LEU A 90 -16.13 19.17 10.11
N PHE A 91 -16.29 17.93 10.60
CA PHE A 91 -17.50 17.13 10.42
C PHE A 91 -18.14 16.62 11.73
N GLY A 92 -17.45 16.78 12.87
CA GLY A 92 -17.95 16.38 14.19
C GLY A 92 -17.62 14.93 14.57
N ALA A 93 -17.82 14.61 15.85
CA ALA A 93 -17.48 13.30 16.43
C ALA A 93 -18.34 12.15 15.88
N LEU A 94 -19.64 12.38 15.67
CA LEU A 94 -20.55 11.35 15.13
C LEU A 94 -20.13 10.89 13.72
N PHE A 95 -19.64 11.82 12.89
CA PHE A 95 -19.17 11.50 11.54
C PHE A 95 -17.92 10.62 11.57
N VAL A 96 -16.99 10.92 12.48
CA VAL A 96 -15.78 10.12 12.69
C VAL A 96 -16.13 8.73 13.23
N GLU A 97 -17.01 8.65 14.22
CA GLU A 97 -17.48 7.38 14.79
C GLU A 97 -18.13 6.50 13.72
N GLU A 98 -19.01 7.06 12.88
CA GLU A 98 -19.59 6.37 11.75
C GLU A 98 -18.50 5.87 10.77
N GLY A 99 -17.51 6.71 10.49
CA GLY A 99 -16.40 6.39 9.60
C GLY A 99 -15.53 5.23 10.10
N ILE A 100 -15.22 5.22 11.41
CA ILE A 100 -14.45 4.15 12.06
C ILE A 100 -15.28 2.85 12.10
N ASN A 101 -16.55 2.92 12.50
CA ASN A 101 -17.42 1.75 12.66
C ASN A 101 -17.75 1.06 11.33
N ASN A 102 -17.66 1.77 10.21
CA ASN A 102 -17.90 1.21 8.87
C ASN A 102 -16.62 0.99 8.04
N ALA A 103 -15.43 1.11 8.65
CA ALA A 103 -14.18 0.77 8.00
C ALA A 103 -14.09 -0.72 7.67
N ILE A 104 -13.39 -1.06 6.58
CA ILE A 104 -13.11 -2.46 6.25
C ILE A 104 -12.03 -2.96 7.20
N SER A 105 -12.39 -3.90 8.08
CA SER A 105 -11.41 -4.50 8.99
C SER A 105 -10.64 -5.61 8.30
N THR A 106 -9.32 -5.45 8.23
CA THR A 106 -8.35 -6.43 7.72
C THR A 106 -7.48 -7.01 8.83
N THR A 107 -7.69 -6.59 10.09
CA THR A 107 -6.96 -7.13 11.24
C THR A 107 -7.57 -8.48 11.63
N PRO A 108 -6.81 -9.59 11.59
CA PRO A 108 -7.34 -10.91 11.88
C PRO A 108 -7.78 -11.01 13.34
N LEU A 109 -8.98 -11.51 13.58
CA LEU A 109 -9.48 -11.79 14.92
C LEU A 109 -8.99 -13.18 15.37
N ASN A 110 -8.20 -13.22 16.44
CA ASN A 110 -7.69 -14.45 17.07
C ASN A 110 -7.05 -15.45 16.09
N PRO A 111 -6.07 -15.05 15.25
CA PRO A 111 -5.39 -15.99 14.37
C PRO A 111 -4.60 -17.02 15.18
N THR A 112 -4.59 -18.27 14.71
CA THR A 112 -3.61 -19.26 15.17
C THR A 112 -2.19 -18.82 14.82
N ILE A 113 -1.18 -19.33 15.52
CA ILE A 113 0.24 -19.02 15.22
C ILE A 113 0.58 -19.35 13.75
N ILE A 114 0.04 -20.45 13.22
CA ILE A 114 0.26 -20.86 11.83
C ILE A 114 -0.35 -19.83 10.87
N GLN A 115 -1.60 -19.40 11.11
CA GLN A 115 -2.24 -18.37 10.29
C GLN A 115 -1.50 -17.04 10.36
N LEU A 116 -1.01 -16.65 11.53
CA LEU A 116 -0.20 -15.44 11.69
C LEU A 116 1.09 -15.50 10.87
N ILE A 117 1.80 -16.63 10.90
CA ILE A 117 3.01 -16.84 10.09
C ILE A 117 2.69 -16.77 8.59
N ILE A 118 1.58 -17.37 8.16
CA ILE A 118 1.12 -17.32 6.76
C ILE A 118 0.81 -15.87 6.34
N LEU A 119 0.09 -15.12 7.17
CA LEU A 119 -0.22 -13.71 6.90
C LEU A 119 1.05 -12.87 6.80
N ILE A 120 2.02 -13.06 7.69
CA ILE A 120 3.33 -12.40 7.62
C ILE A 120 4.04 -12.73 6.30
N ALA A 121 4.08 -14.00 5.90
CA ALA A 121 4.69 -14.42 4.65
C ALA A 121 3.99 -13.79 3.42
N ILE A 122 2.66 -13.73 3.45
CA ILE A 122 1.84 -13.10 2.41
C ILE A 122 2.13 -11.60 2.31
N GLN A 123 2.30 -10.89 3.43
CA GLN A 123 2.68 -9.47 3.42
C GLN A 123 4.03 -9.24 2.72
N ILE A 124 5.01 -10.11 2.99
CA ILE A 124 6.36 -10.00 2.43
C ILE A 124 6.39 -10.35 0.94
N ILE A 125 5.70 -11.40 0.53
CA ILE A 125 5.85 -12.01 -0.80
C ILE A 125 4.82 -11.48 -1.80
N ILE A 126 3.61 -11.18 -1.33
CA ILE A 126 2.46 -10.90 -2.19
C ILE A 126 2.01 -9.46 -2.02
N VAL A 127 1.45 -9.10 -0.87
CA VAL A 127 0.71 -7.82 -0.69
C VAL A 127 1.62 -6.63 -1.01
N ALA A 128 2.70 -6.44 -0.24
CA ALA A 128 3.55 -5.27 -0.44
C ALA A 128 4.24 -5.27 -1.82
N PRO A 129 4.85 -6.36 -2.32
CA PRO A 129 5.41 -6.35 -3.66
C PRO A 129 4.39 -6.04 -4.76
N CYS A 130 3.18 -6.60 -4.70
CA CYS A 130 2.15 -6.40 -5.73
C CYS A 130 1.63 -4.96 -5.72
N GLU A 131 1.25 -4.44 -4.55
CA GLU A 131 0.80 -3.07 -4.40
C GLU A 131 1.87 -2.08 -4.83
N GLU A 132 3.11 -2.22 -4.35
CA GLU A 132 4.20 -1.33 -4.74
C GLU A 132 4.47 -1.37 -6.26
N SER A 133 4.42 -2.57 -6.85
CA SER A 133 4.59 -2.72 -8.30
C SER A 133 3.51 -2.00 -9.09
N PHE A 134 2.28 -1.98 -8.59
CA PHE A 134 1.19 -1.25 -9.21
C PHE A 134 1.30 0.26 -8.98
N PHE A 135 1.25 0.71 -7.73
CA PHE A 135 1.16 2.15 -7.46
C PHE A 135 2.46 2.89 -7.83
N ARG A 136 3.63 2.28 -7.60
CA ARG A 136 4.93 2.95 -7.82
C ARG A 136 5.50 2.52 -9.16
N GLY A 137 5.54 1.21 -9.40
CA GLY A 137 6.05 0.63 -10.63
C GLY A 137 5.24 1.02 -11.87
N PHE A 138 3.91 1.00 -11.78
CA PHE A 138 3.02 1.27 -12.91
C PHE A 138 2.47 2.70 -12.89
N VAL A 139 1.64 3.06 -11.91
CA VAL A 139 0.91 4.33 -11.88
C VAL A 139 1.86 5.53 -11.83
N LEU A 140 2.80 5.55 -10.88
CA LEU A 140 3.76 6.65 -10.73
C LEU A 140 4.69 6.74 -11.95
N ARG A 141 5.31 5.64 -12.39
CA ARG A 141 6.24 5.70 -13.53
C ARG A 141 5.55 6.06 -14.84
N LYS A 142 4.37 5.51 -15.14
CA LYS A 142 3.67 5.84 -16.40
C LYS A 142 3.13 7.26 -16.38
N SER A 143 2.61 7.74 -15.25
CA SER A 143 2.20 9.15 -15.13
C SER A 143 3.39 10.09 -15.31
N TYR A 144 4.56 9.78 -14.75
CA TYR A 144 5.78 10.60 -14.89
C TYR A 144 6.25 10.77 -16.33
N LYS A 145 5.89 9.87 -17.25
CA LYS A 145 6.16 10.06 -18.69
C LYS A 145 5.37 11.21 -19.31
N LYS A 146 4.27 11.65 -18.66
CA LYS A 146 3.32 12.66 -19.18
C LYS A 146 3.18 13.89 -18.29
N MET A 147 3.60 13.84 -17.03
CA MET A 147 3.48 14.95 -16.08
C MET A 147 4.72 15.08 -15.19
N LYS A 148 4.88 16.24 -14.52
CA LYS A 148 5.99 16.48 -13.60
C LYS A 148 5.97 15.50 -12.42
N LEU A 149 7.15 15.19 -11.87
CA LEU A 149 7.33 14.23 -10.78
C LEU A 149 6.40 14.47 -9.60
N LEU A 150 6.27 15.72 -9.15
CA LEU A 150 5.39 16.08 -8.04
C LEU A 150 3.94 15.66 -8.29
N TYR A 151 3.42 15.92 -9.49
CA TYR A 151 2.05 15.54 -9.86
C TYR A 151 1.90 14.02 -9.99
N SER A 152 2.93 13.31 -10.45
CA SER A 152 2.94 11.84 -10.49
C SER A 152 2.90 11.21 -9.09
N ILE A 153 3.63 11.80 -8.12
CA ILE A 153 3.59 11.37 -6.71
C ILE A 153 2.19 11.60 -6.14
N ILE A 154 1.63 12.80 -6.32
CA ILE A 154 0.29 13.14 -5.84
C ILE A 154 -0.74 12.20 -6.45
N PHE A 155 -0.70 11.99 -7.76
CA PHE A 155 -1.64 11.13 -8.47
C PHE A 155 -1.54 9.68 -8.00
N SER A 156 -0.34 9.10 -7.91
CA SER A 156 -0.15 7.73 -7.40
C SER A 156 -0.66 7.58 -5.96
N SER A 157 -0.35 8.54 -5.08
CA SER A 157 -0.78 8.52 -3.68
C SER A 157 -2.29 8.69 -3.52
N PHE A 158 -2.91 9.49 -4.39
CA PHE A 158 -4.36 9.64 -4.45
C PHE A 158 -5.05 8.32 -4.82
N ILE A 159 -4.57 7.65 -5.87
CA ILE A 159 -5.11 6.35 -6.30
C ILE A 159 -4.88 5.27 -5.22
N PHE A 160 -3.72 5.28 -4.55
CA PHE A 160 -3.44 4.42 -3.39
C PHE A 160 -4.43 4.65 -2.24
N SER A 161 -4.79 5.90 -1.97
CA SER A 161 -5.75 6.24 -0.92
C SER A 161 -7.15 5.74 -1.26
N ILE A 162 -7.59 6.00 -2.49
CA ILE A 162 -8.89 5.50 -2.98
C ILE A 162 -8.95 3.99 -2.90
N TYR A 163 -7.86 3.27 -3.20
CA TYR A 163 -7.84 1.82 -3.07
C TYR A 163 -8.13 1.35 -1.63
N HIS A 164 -7.59 2.05 -0.63
CA HIS A 164 -7.75 1.70 0.78
C HIS A 164 -9.08 2.16 1.39
N VAL A 165 -9.72 3.16 0.79
CA VAL A 165 -11.09 3.58 1.11
C VAL A 165 -11.96 3.51 -0.15
N PRO A 166 -12.19 2.29 -0.68
CA PRO A 166 -12.76 2.10 -2.01
C PRO A 166 -14.18 2.66 -2.07
N PRO A 167 -14.44 3.65 -2.95
CA PRO A 167 -15.78 4.16 -3.18
C PRO A 167 -16.72 3.01 -3.50
N PHE A 168 -17.98 3.13 -3.10
CA PHE A 168 -19.04 2.11 -3.23
C PHE A 168 -18.99 0.95 -2.22
N PHE A 169 -17.85 0.66 -1.59
CA PHE A 169 -17.76 -0.37 -0.54
C PHE A 169 -17.78 0.20 0.88
N VAL A 170 -17.38 1.47 1.04
CA VAL A 170 -17.41 2.18 2.31
C VAL A 170 -18.18 3.50 2.21
N PRO A 171 -18.80 4.00 3.30
CA PRO A 171 -19.49 5.28 3.28
C PRO A 171 -18.52 6.45 3.15
N LEU A 172 -19.05 7.63 2.78
CA LEU A 172 -18.27 8.87 2.67
C LEU A 172 -17.55 9.20 3.99
N SER A 173 -18.18 8.92 5.12
CA SER A 173 -17.60 9.08 6.46
C SER A 173 -16.27 8.34 6.60
N THR A 174 -16.21 7.07 6.22
CA THR A 174 -14.96 6.28 6.21
C THR A 174 -13.94 6.84 5.24
N ILE A 175 -14.36 7.25 4.03
CA ILE A 175 -13.44 7.85 3.04
C ILE A 175 -12.76 9.08 3.63
N PHE A 176 -13.51 10.08 4.06
CA PHE A 176 -12.92 11.31 4.61
C PHE A 176 -12.08 11.06 5.87
N THR A 177 -12.50 10.11 6.72
CA THR A 177 -11.79 9.76 7.96
C THR A 177 -10.38 9.23 7.69
N PHE A 178 -10.21 8.31 6.74
CA PHE A 178 -8.93 7.62 6.52
C PHE A 178 -8.16 8.06 5.27
N PHE A 179 -8.78 8.84 4.37
CA PHE A 179 -8.15 9.25 3.11
C PHE A 179 -6.81 9.94 3.34
N GLY A 180 -6.75 10.91 4.26
CA GLY A 180 -5.52 11.65 4.54
C GLY A 180 -4.39 10.78 5.07
N TYR A 181 -4.71 9.80 5.91
CA TYR A 181 -3.76 8.82 6.43
C TYR A 181 -3.13 7.99 5.29
N TYR A 182 -3.95 7.36 4.46
CA TYR A 182 -3.46 6.56 3.33
C TYR A 182 -2.77 7.42 2.27
N PHE A 183 -3.18 8.68 2.10
CA PHE A 183 -2.55 9.60 1.16
C PHE A 183 -1.12 9.95 1.57
N VAL A 184 -0.92 10.27 2.84
CA VAL A 184 0.41 10.54 3.39
C VAL A 184 1.27 9.27 3.30
N PHE A 185 0.72 8.09 3.61
CA PHE A 185 1.44 6.84 3.44
C PHE A 185 1.84 6.59 1.96
N GLY A 186 0.92 6.87 1.04
CA GLY A 186 1.13 6.84 -0.40
C GLY A 186 2.33 7.68 -0.83
N ILE A 187 2.43 8.90 -0.30
CA ILE A 187 3.54 9.83 -0.54
C ILE A 187 4.84 9.26 -0.01
N PHE A 188 4.87 8.78 1.24
CA PHE A 188 6.10 8.25 1.85
C PHE A 188 6.71 7.09 1.06
N LEU A 189 5.88 6.15 0.63
CA LEU A 189 6.32 5.03 -0.20
C LEU A 189 6.77 5.49 -1.60
N SER A 190 6.07 6.47 -2.19
CA SER A 190 6.47 7.11 -3.45
C SER A 190 7.85 7.78 -3.36
N LEU A 191 8.09 8.53 -2.28
CA LEU A 191 9.38 9.17 -2.00
C LEU A 191 10.48 8.13 -1.78
N THR A 192 10.20 7.06 -1.06
CA THR A 192 11.13 5.94 -0.86
C THR A 192 11.52 5.32 -2.21
N PHE A 193 10.55 5.04 -3.06
CA PHE A 193 10.79 4.50 -4.39
C PHE A 193 11.70 5.40 -5.25
N ILE A 194 11.45 6.72 -5.22
CA ILE A 194 12.25 7.72 -5.96
C ILE A 194 13.66 7.85 -5.38
N LEU A 195 13.80 7.92 -4.05
CA LEU A 195 15.08 8.02 -3.35
C LEU A 195 16.01 6.87 -3.73
N PHE A 196 15.46 5.67 -3.92
CA PHE A 196 16.20 4.48 -4.33
C PHE A 196 16.21 4.23 -5.84
N LYS A 197 16.08 5.30 -6.64
CA LYS A 197 16.21 5.29 -8.11
C LYS A 197 15.21 4.34 -8.78
N ASN A 198 13.94 4.42 -8.38
CA ASN A 198 12.83 3.60 -8.89
C ASN A 198 13.02 2.09 -8.62
N SER A 199 13.57 1.77 -7.45
CA SER A 199 13.71 0.40 -6.97
C SER A 199 12.50 0.06 -6.10
N LEU A 200 11.76 -0.99 -6.44
CA LEU A 200 10.63 -1.46 -5.62
C LEU A 200 11.10 -2.01 -4.26
N LEU A 201 12.28 -2.64 -4.21
CA LEU A 201 12.73 -3.37 -3.02
C LEU A 201 12.64 -2.55 -1.70
N PRO A 202 13.18 -1.33 -1.57
CA PRO A 202 13.07 -0.57 -0.32
C PRO A 202 11.64 -0.15 0.02
N SER A 203 10.82 0.21 -0.97
CA SER A 203 9.44 0.62 -0.70
C SER A 203 8.57 -0.58 -0.32
N SER A 204 8.77 -1.74 -0.95
CA SER A 204 8.08 -2.99 -0.56
C SER A 204 8.45 -3.42 0.83
N ILE A 205 9.72 -3.30 1.21
CA ILE A 205 10.19 -3.61 2.57
C ILE A 205 9.60 -2.65 3.59
N ALA A 206 9.63 -1.34 3.31
CA ALA A 206 9.00 -0.36 4.21
C ALA A 206 7.51 -0.65 4.40
N HIS A 207 6.81 -0.98 3.32
CA HIS A 207 5.39 -1.30 3.34
C HIS A 207 5.09 -2.58 4.14
N PHE A 208 5.70 -3.73 3.83
CA PHE A 208 5.41 -4.94 4.61
C PHE A 208 5.87 -4.80 6.07
N THR A 209 6.93 -4.03 6.34
CA THR A 209 7.42 -3.84 7.71
C THR A 209 6.37 -3.11 8.53
N LEU A 210 5.77 -2.05 7.97
CA LEU A 210 4.62 -1.39 8.59
C LEU A 210 3.47 -2.37 8.85
N ASN A 211 3.05 -3.11 7.82
CA ASN A 211 1.89 -4.00 7.91
C ASN A 211 2.10 -5.10 8.95
N ILE A 212 3.30 -5.69 9.01
CA ILE A 212 3.65 -6.69 10.00
C ILE A 212 3.67 -6.10 11.40
N LEU A 213 4.22 -4.89 11.58
CA LEU A 213 4.23 -4.25 12.91
C LEU A 213 2.81 -3.95 13.39
N ILE A 214 1.93 -3.45 12.53
CA ILE A 214 0.49 -3.25 12.84
C ILE A 214 -0.21 -4.59 13.15
N LEU A 215 0.22 -5.68 12.52
CA LEU A 215 -0.35 -7.00 12.77
C LEU A 215 0.09 -7.58 14.14
N LEU A 216 1.28 -7.20 14.62
CA LEU A 216 1.88 -7.73 15.83
C LEU A 216 1.62 -6.88 17.08
N PHE A 217 1.31 -5.59 16.92
CA PHE A 217 1.19 -4.59 18.00
C PHE A 217 -0.06 -3.74 17.82
#